data_AF-A0A0C3EXZ9-F1
#
_entry.id   AF-A0A0C3EXZ9-F1
#
_cell.length_a   1.000
_cell.length_b   1.000
_cell.length_c   1.000
_cell.angle_alpha   90.00
_cell.angle_beta   90.00
_cell.angle_gamma   90.00
#
_symmetry.space_group_name_H-M   'P 1'
#
loop_
_entity.id
_entity.type
_entity.pdbx_description
1 polymer ?
#
loop_
_entity_poly.entity_id
_entity_poly.type
_entity_poly.pdbx_seq_one_letter_code
_entity_poly.pdbx_strand_id
1 'polypeptide(L)'
;MGAKEREAKGRCFAGMVLRPGYRAPEGRTATATKGIHQFTYQFIRAPSEGTGTENSLLNGHMSCGDAISVSVEPDLVALARGFIVELTPYEVVVGVDHELCVEAISRRLDALWRASGRGGRVGLSGVVFRIDKDEMFGGMGRIRDNLAQLFYADGDSRRLSLVVDLTPPVFNTVPPSLLPTTSHLNPSQLSAVSKVLSAEDYALILGMPGTGKTTVIAALIRVLVGMGKTVLLTSYTHSAVDTILAKMVDDEFGILRLGNVDKVHPDVRRFTLSSRRTPTTVAQLEQQLMTPPVVATTCLSIDQ
;
A
#
# COMPACT_ATOMS: atom_id res chain seq x y z
N MET A 1 -11.63 3.34 -20.01
CA MET A 1 -10.86 2.07 -19.96
C MET A 1 -11.80 0.98 -19.50
N GLY A 2 -12.15 0.03 -20.36
CA GLY A 2 -13.09 -1.04 -20.02
C GLY A 2 -12.46 -2.18 -19.22
N ALA A 3 -13.27 -3.11 -18.68
CA ALA A 3 -12.81 -4.18 -17.79
C ALA A 3 -11.62 -4.98 -18.35
N LYS A 4 -11.72 -5.45 -19.60
CA LYS A 4 -10.67 -6.27 -20.25
C LYS A 4 -9.35 -5.52 -20.38
N GLU A 5 -9.39 -4.22 -20.70
CA GLU A 5 -8.18 -3.40 -20.84
C GLU A 5 -7.50 -3.15 -19.48
N ARG A 6 -8.30 -3.04 -18.40
CA ARG A 6 -7.79 -2.89 -17.03
C ARG A 6 -7.22 -4.20 -16.49
N GLU A 7 -7.85 -5.33 -16.83
CA GLU A 7 -7.38 -6.66 -16.49
C GLU A 7 -6.06 -7.00 -17.19
N ALA A 8 -5.89 -6.64 -18.47
CA ALA A 8 -4.63 -6.78 -19.19
C ALA A 8 -3.46 -5.99 -18.53
N LYS A 9 -3.78 -4.96 -17.75
CA LYS A 9 -2.82 -4.17 -16.95
C LYS A 9 -2.69 -4.68 -15.51
N GLY A 10 -3.32 -5.80 -15.17
CA GLY A 10 -3.29 -6.45 -13.86
C GLY A 10 -4.02 -5.70 -12.74
N ARG A 11 -4.94 -4.78 -13.06
CA ARG A 11 -5.59 -3.89 -12.07
C ARG A 11 -7.03 -4.27 -11.70
N CYS A 12 -7.54 -5.33 -12.30
CA CYS A 12 -8.94 -5.67 -12.27
C CYS A 12 -9.14 -7.15 -12.59
N PHE A 13 -10.14 -7.78 -11.96
CA PHE A 13 -10.72 -9.03 -12.42
C PHE A 13 -11.99 -8.73 -13.23
N ALA A 14 -11.95 -9.02 -14.53
CA ALA A 14 -13.10 -8.81 -15.42
C ALA A 14 -13.91 -10.10 -15.58
N GLY A 15 -15.19 -9.95 -15.90
CA GLY A 15 -16.03 -11.09 -16.26
C GLY A 15 -16.36 -11.98 -15.07
N MET A 16 -16.56 -11.43 -13.88
CA MET A 16 -16.75 -12.20 -12.65
C MET A 16 -18.23 -12.46 -12.38
N VAL A 17 -18.57 -13.64 -11.85
CA VAL A 17 -19.93 -13.99 -11.41
C VAL A 17 -19.87 -14.54 -9.99
N LEU A 18 -20.93 -14.31 -9.22
CA LEU A 18 -21.06 -14.89 -7.89
C LEU A 18 -21.22 -16.40 -8.00
N ARG A 19 -20.46 -17.16 -7.20
CA ARG A 19 -20.62 -18.61 -7.13
C ARG A 19 -21.92 -18.95 -6.41
N PRO A 20 -22.86 -19.68 -7.05
CA PRO A 20 -24.10 -20.10 -6.40
C PRO A 20 -23.80 -21.00 -5.18
N GLY A 21 -24.50 -20.75 -4.08
CA GLY A 21 -24.44 -21.61 -2.90
C GLY A 21 -23.17 -21.50 -2.03
N TYR A 22 -22.27 -20.55 -2.31
CA TYR A 22 -21.15 -20.27 -1.41
C TYR A 22 -21.68 -19.81 -0.04
N ARG A 23 -21.23 -20.47 1.03
CA ARG A 23 -21.42 -20.03 2.41
C ARG A 23 -20.07 -19.72 3.01
N ALA A 24 -19.92 -18.50 3.53
CA ALA A 24 -18.70 -18.12 4.23
C ALA A 24 -18.49 -19.04 5.45
N PRO A 25 -17.27 -19.54 5.71
CA PRO A 25 -16.99 -20.32 6.91
C PRO A 25 -17.30 -19.50 8.16
N GLU A 26 -18.10 -20.04 9.08
CA GLU A 26 -18.35 -19.42 10.38
C GLU A 26 -17.02 -19.28 11.14
N GLY A 27 -16.65 -18.05 11.51
CA GLY A 27 -15.45 -17.76 12.31
C GLY A 27 -14.28 -17.07 11.58
N ARG A 28 -14.37 -16.78 10.27
CA ARG A 28 -13.35 -15.98 9.55
C ARG A 28 -13.56 -14.46 9.61
N THR A 29 -14.25 -13.97 10.63
CA THR A 29 -14.31 -12.55 11.02
C THR A 29 -13.08 -12.13 11.84
N ALA A 30 -11.89 -12.52 11.41
CA ALA A 30 -10.61 -12.14 12.02
C ALA A 30 -9.87 -11.27 11.01
N THR A 31 -10.17 -9.98 10.88
CA THR A 31 -9.93 -8.92 11.87
C THR A 31 -10.98 -7.82 11.70
N ALA A 32 -12.02 -7.83 12.52
CA ALA A 32 -13.12 -6.87 12.42
C ALA A 32 -12.70 -5.47 12.91
N THR A 33 -12.10 -4.66 12.03
CA THR A 33 -12.45 -3.24 12.00
C THR A 33 -13.92 -3.17 11.60
N LYS A 34 -14.77 -2.89 12.59
CA LYS A 34 -16.25 -2.97 12.62
C LYS A 34 -17.04 -2.22 11.51
N GLY A 35 -16.43 -1.80 10.40
CA GLY A 35 -17.09 -0.99 9.37
C GLY A 35 -17.14 -1.57 7.96
N ILE A 36 -16.11 -2.32 7.51
CA ILE A 36 -15.88 -2.54 6.06
C ILE A 36 -16.15 -3.99 5.60
N HIS A 37 -16.17 -4.98 6.50
CA HIS A 37 -16.40 -6.40 6.15
C HIS A 37 -17.69 -6.92 6.78
N GLN A 38 -18.82 -6.69 6.11
CA GLN A 38 -20.14 -7.12 6.57
C GLN A 38 -20.61 -8.39 5.84
N PHE A 39 -20.30 -8.51 4.55
CA PHE A 39 -20.73 -9.61 3.69
C PHE A 39 -19.53 -10.26 3.02
N THR A 40 -19.56 -11.58 2.82
CA THR A 40 -18.48 -12.31 2.15
C THR A 40 -19.03 -13.04 0.94
N TYR A 41 -18.38 -12.85 -0.20
CA TYR A 41 -18.79 -13.45 -1.47
C TYR A 41 -17.62 -14.13 -2.15
N GLN A 42 -17.91 -15.25 -2.81
CA GLN A 42 -16.96 -15.90 -3.70
C GLN A 42 -17.34 -15.63 -5.15
N PHE A 43 -16.36 -15.18 -5.92
CA PHE A 43 -16.49 -14.94 -7.35
C PHE A 43 -15.65 -15.93 -8.14
N ILE A 44 -16.19 -16.32 -9.29
CA ILE A 44 -15.52 -17.12 -10.31
C ILE A 44 -15.64 -16.40 -11.66
N ARG A 45 -14.79 -16.73 -12.64
CA ARG A 45 -14.97 -16.20 -13.99
C ARG A 45 -16.26 -16.74 -14.60
N ALA A 46 -16.96 -15.89 -15.34
CA ALA A 46 -18.08 -16.28 -16.17
C ALA A 46 -17.63 -17.36 -17.17
N PRO A 47 -18.45 -18.39 -17.43
CA PRO A 47 -18.13 -19.39 -18.45
C PRO A 47 -17.95 -18.71 -19.81
N SER A 48 -16.77 -18.83 -20.42
CA SER A 48 -16.51 -18.40 -21.80
C SER A 48 -16.55 -19.60 -22.74
N GLU A 49 -17.04 -19.41 -23.97
CA GLU A 49 -17.09 -20.44 -25.02
C GLU A 49 -15.72 -20.75 -25.67
N GLY A 50 -14.59 -20.46 -25.00
CA GLY A 50 -13.24 -20.56 -25.58
C GLY A 50 -12.21 -21.19 -24.65
N THR A 51 -11.54 -22.23 -25.14
CA THR A 51 -10.45 -22.98 -24.48
C THR A 51 -9.15 -22.19 -24.40
N GLY A 52 -8.45 -22.28 -23.25
CA GLY A 52 -6.99 -22.19 -23.19
C GLY A 52 -6.44 -21.17 -22.20
N THR A 53 -5.88 -21.68 -21.08
CA THR A 53 -4.73 -21.15 -20.30
C THR A 53 -4.68 -19.68 -19.79
N GLU A 54 -5.51 -18.75 -20.25
CA GLU A 54 -5.58 -17.35 -19.78
C GLU A 54 -6.61 -17.11 -18.64
N ASN A 55 -7.11 -18.19 -18.02
CA ASN A 55 -8.16 -18.06 -16.99
C ASN A 55 -7.64 -17.82 -15.57
N SER A 56 -6.32 -17.79 -15.36
CA SER A 56 -5.74 -17.61 -14.02
C SER A 56 -6.01 -16.20 -13.49
N LEU A 57 -6.61 -16.08 -12.31
CA LEU A 57 -6.73 -14.82 -11.56
C LEU A 57 -5.39 -14.37 -10.94
N LEU A 58 -4.36 -15.23 -10.93
CA LEU A 58 -3.05 -14.91 -10.35
C LEU A 58 -2.13 -14.11 -11.28
N ASN A 59 -2.55 -13.83 -12.52
CA ASN A 59 -1.73 -13.12 -13.49
C ASN A 59 -1.71 -11.58 -13.27
N GLY A 60 -2.50 -11.07 -12.32
CA GLY A 60 -2.63 -9.64 -12.02
C GLY A 60 -1.76 -9.15 -10.86
N HIS A 61 -1.88 -7.86 -10.54
CA HIS A 61 -1.20 -7.18 -9.42
C HIS A 61 -2.08 -7.09 -8.17
N MET A 62 -3.02 -8.03 -8.00
CA MET A 62 -3.97 -8.08 -6.89
C MET A 62 -3.62 -9.28 -6.00
N SER A 63 -3.64 -9.07 -4.69
CA SER A 63 -3.32 -10.10 -3.68
C SER A 63 -4.31 -10.07 -2.52
N CYS A 64 -4.33 -11.12 -1.71
CA CYS A 64 -5.08 -11.12 -0.45
C CYS A 64 -4.73 -9.88 0.40
N GLY A 65 -5.75 -9.27 0.99
CA GLY A 65 -5.67 -8.02 1.74
C GLY A 65 -5.67 -6.74 0.90
N ASP A 66 -5.70 -6.81 -0.43
CA ASP A 66 -5.85 -5.61 -1.25
C ASP A 66 -7.29 -5.09 -1.21
N ALA A 67 -7.41 -3.77 -1.07
CA ALA A 67 -8.70 -3.07 -1.14
C ALA A 67 -9.26 -3.16 -2.57
N ILE A 68 -10.57 -3.37 -2.66
CA ILE A 68 -11.28 -3.56 -3.92
C ILE A 68 -12.59 -2.78 -3.95
N SER A 69 -13.05 -2.50 -5.17
CA SER A 69 -14.38 -1.99 -5.47
C SER A 69 -15.07 -2.96 -6.43
N VAL A 70 -16.31 -3.32 -6.11
CA VAL A 70 -17.14 -4.20 -6.92
C VAL A 70 -18.11 -3.37 -7.75
N SER A 71 -18.15 -3.62 -9.05
CA SER A 71 -19.00 -2.91 -10.01
C SER A 71 -19.63 -3.90 -11.00
N VAL A 72 -20.63 -3.46 -11.76
CA VAL A 72 -21.19 -4.13 -12.93
C VAL A 72 -21.04 -3.17 -14.12
N GLU A 73 -20.12 -3.49 -15.04
CA GLU A 73 -19.82 -2.62 -16.18
C GLU A 73 -20.84 -2.81 -17.31
N PRO A 74 -21.25 -1.74 -18.01
CA PRO A 74 -20.91 -0.32 -17.81
C PRO A 74 -21.86 0.44 -16.88
N ASP A 75 -22.93 -0.19 -16.39
CA ASP A 75 -24.12 0.52 -15.96
C ASP A 75 -24.17 0.83 -14.45
N LEU A 76 -23.48 0.06 -13.60
CA LEU A 76 -23.51 0.24 -12.13
C LEU A 76 -22.09 0.19 -11.55
N VAL A 77 -21.53 1.35 -11.22
CA VAL A 77 -20.17 1.46 -10.69
C VAL A 77 -20.19 1.61 -9.16
N ALA A 78 -19.18 1.04 -8.48
CA ALA A 78 -18.96 1.14 -7.04
C ALA A 78 -20.17 0.69 -6.19
N LEU A 79 -20.68 -0.52 -6.48
CA LEU A 79 -21.79 -1.13 -5.76
C LEU A 79 -21.44 -1.48 -4.31
N ALA A 80 -20.21 -1.96 -4.10
CA ALA A 80 -19.68 -2.29 -2.78
C ALA A 80 -18.17 -2.10 -2.76
N ARG A 81 -17.61 -1.89 -1.57
CA ARG A 81 -16.18 -1.76 -1.33
C ARG A 81 -15.74 -2.77 -0.29
N GLY A 82 -14.48 -3.15 -0.34
CA GLY A 82 -14.04 -4.28 0.47
C GLY A 82 -12.57 -4.62 0.29
N PHE A 83 -12.24 -5.86 0.59
CA PHE A 83 -10.90 -6.41 0.41
C PHE A 83 -10.93 -7.87 -0.06
N ILE A 84 -9.85 -8.30 -0.70
CA ILE A 84 -9.64 -9.70 -1.07
C ILE A 84 -9.31 -10.50 0.19
N VAL A 85 -10.09 -11.53 0.49
CA VAL A 85 -9.88 -12.43 1.62
C VAL A 85 -9.03 -13.63 1.19
N GLU A 86 -9.39 -14.24 0.05
CA GLU A 86 -8.66 -15.37 -0.53
C GLU A 86 -8.58 -15.22 -2.05
N LEU A 87 -7.48 -15.66 -2.64
CA LEU A 87 -7.25 -15.61 -4.08
C LEU A 87 -6.57 -16.90 -4.53
N THR A 88 -7.19 -17.60 -5.48
CA THR A 88 -6.63 -18.78 -6.15
C THR A 88 -6.56 -18.51 -7.65
N PRO A 89 -5.97 -19.42 -8.47
CA PRO A 89 -6.02 -19.28 -9.93
C PRO A 89 -7.44 -19.20 -10.50
N TYR A 90 -8.46 -19.72 -9.82
CA TYR A 90 -9.80 -19.88 -10.41
C TYR A 90 -10.90 -19.13 -9.66
N GLU A 91 -10.65 -18.73 -8.41
CA GLU A 91 -11.65 -18.07 -7.58
C GLU A 91 -11.04 -16.94 -6.75
N VAL A 92 -11.88 -15.95 -6.42
CA VAL A 92 -11.55 -14.87 -5.49
C VAL A 92 -12.66 -14.73 -4.46
N VAL A 93 -12.29 -14.72 -3.18
CA VAL A 93 -13.20 -14.45 -2.07
C VAL A 93 -12.97 -13.02 -1.63
N VAL A 94 -14.04 -12.24 -1.54
CA VAL A 94 -13.98 -10.83 -1.11
C VAL A 94 -14.91 -10.60 0.08
N GLY A 95 -14.45 -9.78 1.00
CA GLY A 95 -15.26 -9.23 2.09
C GLY A 95 -15.66 -7.82 1.72
N VAL A 96 -16.95 -7.50 1.75
CA VAL A 96 -17.50 -6.20 1.31
C VAL A 96 -18.44 -5.57 2.34
N ASP A 97 -18.63 -4.27 2.21
CA ASP A 97 -19.42 -3.43 3.12
C ASP A 97 -20.92 -3.46 2.84
N HIS A 98 -21.34 -3.75 1.60
CA HIS A 98 -22.74 -3.81 1.18
C HIS A 98 -23.12 -5.17 0.58
N GLU A 99 -24.38 -5.54 0.77
CA GLU A 99 -24.94 -6.78 0.21
C GLU A 99 -25.05 -6.70 -1.33
N LEU A 100 -24.56 -7.73 -2.03
CA LEU A 100 -24.64 -7.87 -3.47
C LEU A 100 -25.89 -8.67 -3.89
N CYS A 101 -27.06 -8.10 -3.63
CA CYS A 101 -28.35 -8.72 -3.99
C CYS A 101 -28.53 -8.75 -5.52
N VAL A 102 -28.30 -9.91 -6.14
CA VAL A 102 -28.39 -10.11 -7.60
C VAL A 102 -29.76 -9.70 -8.15
N GLU A 103 -30.85 -10.05 -7.46
CA GLU A 103 -32.21 -9.70 -7.88
C GLU A 103 -32.45 -8.17 -7.90
N ALA A 104 -31.94 -7.45 -6.91
CA ALA A 104 -32.03 -5.99 -6.87
C ALA A 104 -31.17 -5.35 -7.96
N ILE A 105 -29.96 -5.89 -8.19
CA ILE A 105 -29.04 -5.42 -9.23
C ILE A 105 -29.65 -5.64 -10.62
N SER A 106 -30.17 -6.84 -10.92
CA SER A 106 -30.84 -7.16 -12.20
C SER A 106 -32.02 -6.23 -12.47
N ARG A 107 -32.87 -5.95 -11.47
CA ARG A 107 -33.99 -5.00 -11.63
C ARG A 107 -33.53 -3.59 -11.96
N ARG A 108 -32.43 -3.12 -11.34
CA ARG A 108 -31.85 -1.80 -11.64
C ARG A 108 -31.27 -1.74 -13.05
N LEU A 109 -30.59 -2.80 -13.49
CA LEU A 109 -30.06 -2.88 -14.86
C LEU A 109 -31.18 -2.88 -15.91
N ASP A 110 -32.23 -3.69 -15.70
CA ASP A 110 -33.40 -3.72 -16.57
C ASP A 110 -34.04 -2.33 -16.72
N ALA A 111 -34.14 -1.57 -15.64
CA ALA A 111 -34.68 -0.20 -15.68
C ALA A 111 -33.77 0.75 -16.49
N LEU A 112 -32.45 0.67 -16.29
CA LEU A 112 -31.48 1.49 -17.02
C LEU A 112 -31.46 1.15 -18.53
N TRP A 113 -31.54 -0.13 -18.88
CA TRP A 113 -31.55 -0.58 -20.27
C TRP A 113 -32.82 -0.15 -21.01
N ARG A 114 -33.98 -0.26 -20.36
CA ARG A 114 -35.25 0.30 -20.89
C ARG A 114 -35.16 1.80 -21.13
N ALA A 115 -34.63 2.56 -20.18
CA ALA A 115 -34.49 4.01 -20.30
C ALA A 115 -33.51 4.43 -21.40
N SER A 116 -32.49 3.60 -21.67
CA SER A 116 -31.47 3.86 -22.70
C SER A 116 -31.80 3.29 -24.08
N GLY A 117 -32.97 2.67 -24.25
CA GLY A 117 -33.37 2.02 -25.52
C GLY A 117 -32.57 0.76 -25.87
N ARG A 118 -31.77 0.22 -24.95
CA ARG A 118 -31.08 -1.07 -25.10
C ARG A 118 -32.10 -2.18 -24.86
N GLY A 119 -32.49 -2.89 -25.93
CA GLY A 119 -33.38 -4.05 -25.82
C GLY A 119 -32.71 -5.24 -25.12
N GLY A 120 -33.38 -5.84 -24.13
CA GLY A 120 -32.92 -7.03 -23.41
C GLY A 120 -33.48 -7.13 -21.99
N ARG A 121 -33.57 -8.34 -21.43
CA ARG A 121 -33.79 -8.59 -20.00
C ARG A 121 -32.51 -9.21 -19.43
N VAL A 122 -32.01 -8.68 -18.31
CA VAL A 122 -30.92 -9.32 -17.57
C VAL A 122 -31.48 -10.57 -16.87
N GLY A 123 -31.10 -11.76 -17.33
CA GLY A 123 -31.38 -12.98 -16.60
C GLY A 123 -30.73 -12.96 -15.21
N LEU A 124 -31.34 -13.62 -14.22
CA LEU A 124 -30.81 -13.70 -12.84
C LEU A 124 -29.39 -14.29 -12.77
N SER A 125 -29.01 -15.12 -13.75
CA SER A 125 -27.67 -15.71 -13.90
C SER A 125 -26.69 -14.86 -14.72
N GLY A 126 -27.08 -13.65 -15.14
CA GLY A 126 -26.37 -12.83 -16.12
C GLY A 126 -25.69 -11.57 -15.60
N VAL A 127 -25.66 -11.34 -14.28
CA VAL A 127 -24.95 -10.16 -13.73
C VAL A 127 -23.45 -10.45 -13.72
N VAL A 128 -22.75 -9.78 -14.62
CA VAL A 128 -21.30 -9.87 -14.76
C VAL A 128 -20.65 -8.72 -13.99
N PHE A 129 -19.94 -9.06 -12.94
CA PHE A 129 -19.21 -8.16 -12.09
C PHE A 129 -17.81 -7.89 -12.62
N ARG A 130 -17.28 -6.77 -12.17
CA ARG A 130 -15.89 -6.36 -12.28
C ARG A 130 -15.38 -6.03 -10.89
N ILE A 131 -14.22 -6.55 -10.55
CA ILE A 131 -13.57 -6.28 -9.26
C ILE A 131 -12.31 -5.47 -9.55
N ASP A 132 -12.34 -4.19 -9.22
CA ASP A 132 -11.20 -3.30 -9.38
C ASP A 132 -10.37 -3.28 -8.11
N LYS A 133 -9.04 -3.25 -8.25
CA LYS A 133 -8.17 -2.83 -7.16
C LYS A 133 -8.49 -1.37 -6.83
N ASP A 134 -8.93 -1.13 -5.60
CA ASP A 134 -9.18 0.21 -5.11
C ASP A 134 -7.85 0.81 -4.64
N GLU A 135 -7.15 1.44 -5.58
CA GLU A 135 -5.92 2.18 -5.33
C GLU A 135 -6.15 3.40 -4.41
N MET A 136 -7.41 3.80 -4.17
CA MET A 136 -7.79 5.08 -3.55
C MET A 136 -8.45 4.95 -2.16
N PHE A 137 -8.98 3.77 -1.78
CA PHE A 137 -9.80 3.58 -0.58
C PHE A 137 -9.15 4.04 0.74
N GLY A 138 -7.82 4.01 0.84
CA GLY A 138 -7.07 4.56 1.98
C GLY A 138 -6.14 5.73 1.64
N GLY A 139 -5.84 5.96 0.36
CA GLY A 139 -4.86 6.96 -0.07
C GLY A 139 -5.42 8.38 -0.11
N MET A 140 -6.64 8.55 -0.66
CA MET A 140 -7.13 9.89 -1.01
C MET A 140 -7.60 10.69 0.20
N GLY A 141 -8.22 10.02 1.19
CA GLY A 141 -8.53 10.62 2.49
C GLY A 141 -7.27 11.15 3.16
N ARG A 142 -6.25 10.30 3.30
CA ARG A 142 -4.96 10.70 3.90
C ARG A 142 -4.26 11.81 3.15
N ILE A 143 -4.24 11.78 1.82
CA ILE A 143 -3.63 12.86 1.02
C ILE A 143 -4.36 14.18 1.28
N ARG A 144 -5.70 14.16 1.28
CA ARG A 144 -6.51 15.35 1.58
C ARG A 144 -6.27 15.85 3.00
N ASP A 145 -6.20 14.94 3.98
CA ASP A 145 -6.01 15.30 5.37
C ASP A 145 -4.59 15.86 5.60
N ASN A 146 -3.56 15.29 4.97
CA ASN A 146 -2.20 15.82 4.96
C ASN A 146 -2.12 17.22 4.34
N LEU A 147 -2.87 17.47 3.25
CA LEU A 147 -2.97 18.80 2.66
C LEU A 147 -3.68 19.77 3.60
N ALA A 148 -4.82 19.38 4.17
CA ALA A 148 -5.55 20.23 5.11
C ALA A 148 -4.69 20.60 6.33
N GLN A 149 -3.96 19.63 6.89
CA GLN A 149 -3.02 19.83 8.00
C GLN A 149 -1.90 20.82 7.68
N LEU A 150 -1.50 20.95 6.41
CA LEU A 150 -0.51 21.95 6.01
C LEU A 150 -1.07 23.38 6.13
N PHE A 151 -2.38 23.56 5.91
CA PHE A 151 -3.04 24.86 5.83
C PHE A 151 -3.88 25.24 7.05
N TYR A 152 -4.03 24.37 8.05
CA TYR A 152 -4.68 24.74 9.30
C TYR A 152 -3.87 25.80 10.07
N ALA A 153 -4.57 26.62 10.87
CA ALA A 153 -3.95 27.74 11.60
C ALA A 153 -2.82 27.29 12.54
N ASP A 154 -2.95 26.08 13.11
CA ASP A 154 -1.93 25.44 13.96
C ASP A 154 -1.19 24.30 13.22
N GLY A 155 -1.19 24.34 11.89
CA GLY A 155 -0.53 23.36 11.02
C GLY A 155 1.00 23.50 10.98
N ASP A 156 1.67 22.69 10.15
CA ASP A 156 3.13 22.73 9.98
C ASP A 156 3.55 23.93 9.11
N SER A 157 3.59 25.11 9.72
CA SER A 157 3.93 26.37 9.05
C SER A 157 5.32 26.39 8.44
N ARG A 158 6.30 25.68 9.05
CA ARG A 158 7.65 25.52 8.48
C ARG A 158 7.61 24.69 7.20
N ARG A 159 6.87 23.57 7.19
CA ARG A 159 6.72 22.76 5.98
C ARG A 159 5.94 23.51 4.90
N LEU A 160 4.93 24.29 5.27
CA LEU A 160 4.19 25.13 4.33
C LEU A 160 5.13 26.13 3.66
N SER A 161 5.96 26.85 4.42
CA SER A 161 6.87 27.84 3.83
C SER A 161 7.95 27.24 2.93
N LEU A 162 8.46 26.05 3.27
CA LEU A 162 9.47 25.35 2.48
C LEU A 162 8.91 24.72 1.19
N VAL A 163 7.68 24.18 1.24
CA VAL A 163 7.09 23.40 0.14
C VAL A 163 6.14 24.22 -0.74
N VAL A 164 5.35 25.12 -0.15
CA VAL A 164 4.34 25.94 -0.86
C VAL A 164 4.94 27.29 -1.24
N ASP A 165 5.53 28.00 -0.28
CA ASP A 165 6.12 29.32 -0.54
C ASP A 165 7.53 29.23 -1.15
N LEU A 166 8.07 28.02 -1.27
CA LEU A 166 9.38 27.71 -1.86
C LEU A 166 10.53 28.48 -1.20
N THR A 167 10.44 28.69 0.11
CA THR A 167 11.53 29.27 0.89
C THR A 167 12.79 28.39 0.70
N PRO A 168 13.94 28.97 0.28
CA PRO A 168 15.15 28.19 0.05
C PRO A 168 15.62 27.46 1.32
N PRO A 169 15.99 26.16 1.23
CA PRO A 169 16.47 25.41 2.38
C PRO A 169 17.85 25.89 2.86
N VAL A 170 18.03 25.86 4.17
CA VAL A 170 19.27 26.27 4.85
C VAL A 170 20.23 25.10 5.02
N PHE A 171 21.52 25.38 4.84
CA PHE A 171 22.61 24.43 5.05
C PHE A 171 23.68 25.02 5.97
N ASN A 172 24.08 24.26 6.99
CA ASN A 172 25.10 24.60 7.95
C ASN A 172 26.48 24.05 7.54
N THR A 173 27.55 24.61 8.09
CA THR A 173 28.90 24.07 7.92
C THR A 173 29.05 22.80 8.76
N VAL A 174 29.20 21.66 8.11
CA VAL A 174 29.35 20.35 8.79
C VAL A 174 30.80 20.17 9.23
N PRO A 175 31.07 19.76 10.49
CA PRO A 175 32.41 19.36 10.89
C PRO A 175 32.84 18.08 10.13
N PRO A 176 34.11 17.97 9.69
CA PRO A 176 34.54 17.04 8.65
C PRO A 176 34.73 15.57 9.07
N SER A 177 34.30 15.14 10.25
CA SER A 177 34.51 13.75 10.65
C SER A 177 33.43 12.82 10.06
N LEU A 178 33.52 12.59 8.75
CA LEU A 178 32.83 11.48 8.10
C LEU A 178 33.28 10.18 8.75
N LEU A 179 32.32 9.37 9.20
CA LEU A 179 32.59 8.12 9.89
C LEU A 179 33.27 7.10 8.95
N PRO A 180 34.00 6.10 9.50
CA PRO A 180 34.62 5.04 8.70
C PRO A 180 33.64 4.31 7.76
N THR A 181 32.35 4.36 8.08
CA THR A 181 31.24 3.78 7.34
C THR A 181 31.05 4.36 5.94
N THR A 182 31.65 5.50 5.60
CA THR A 182 31.57 6.10 4.25
C THR A 182 32.79 5.81 3.36
N SER A 183 33.77 5.04 3.84
CA SER A 183 35.04 4.77 3.14
C SER A 183 34.90 4.09 1.77
N HIS A 184 33.81 3.35 1.54
CA HIS A 184 33.53 2.64 0.29
C HIS A 184 32.77 3.51 -0.73
N LEU A 185 32.38 4.74 -0.37
CA LEU A 185 31.60 5.62 -1.24
C LEU A 185 32.52 6.37 -2.21
N ASN A 186 32.04 6.55 -3.44
CA ASN A 186 32.75 7.37 -4.42
C ASN A 186 32.60 8.88 -4.12
N PRO A 187 33.37 9.77 -4.78
CA PRO A 187 33.34 11.20 -4.49
C PRO A 187 31.95 11.87 -4.63
N SER A 188 31.12 11.45 -5.60
CA SER A 188 29.79 12.05 -5.78
C SER A 188 28.81 11.59 -4.69
N GLN A 189 28.92 10.34 -4.26
CA GLN A 189 28.17 9.79 -3.12
C GLN A 189 28.58 10.45 -1.81
N LEU A 190 29.88 10.67 -1.59
CA LEU A 190 30.40 11.40 -0.44
C LEU A 190 29.88 12.84 -0.41
N SER A 191 29.90 13.54 -1.55
CA SER A 191 29.32 14.88 -1.67
C SER A 191 27.82 14.90 -1.34
N ALA A 192 27.07 13.90 -1.79
CA ALA A 192 25.65 13.76 -1.45
C ALA A 192 25.44 13.55 0.05
N VAL A 193 26.23 12.69 0.70
CA VAL A 193 26.18 12.48 2.16
C VAL A 193 26.50 13.78 2.89
N SER A 194 27.59 14.46 2.56
CA SER A 194 27.96 15.73 3.18
C SER A 194 26.88 16.80 3.04
N LYS A 195 26.20 16.86 1.87
CA LYS A 195 25.09 17.79 1.63
C LYS A 195 23.86 17.48 2.48
N VAL A 196 23.59 16.22 2.79
CA VAL A 196 22.50 15.87 3.72
C VAL A 196 22.88 16.22 5.14
N LEU A 197 24.11 15.94 5.55
CA LEU A 197 24.58 16.25 6.91
C LEU A 197 24.61 17.76 7.20
N SER A 198 24.73 18.59 6.15
CA SER A 198 24.66 20.05 6.27
C SER A 198 23.24 20.58 6.28
N ALA A 199 22.25 19.82 5.82
CA ALA A 199 20.89 20.32 5.67
C ALA A 199 20.24 20.56 7.04
N GLU A 200 19.73 21.77 7.26
CA GLU A 200 18.84 22.06 8.38
C GLU A 200 17.38 21.75 8.01
N ASP A 201 16.99 22.07 6.78
CA ASP A 201 15.63 21.86 6.27
C ASP A 201 15.47 20.55 5.50
N TYR A 202 15.99 20.51 4.26
CA TYR A 202 15.95 19.32 3.41
C TYR A 202 17.08 19.33 2.38
N ALA A 203 17.42 18.14 1.90
CA ALA A 203 18.36 17.94 0.80
C ALA A 203 17.75 17.03 -0.26
N LEU A 204 17.91 17.41 -1.52
CA LEU A 204 17.48 16.60 -2.67
C LEU A 204 18.70 15.88 -3.26
N ILE A 205 18.67 14.55 -3.25
CA ILE A 205 19.66 13.71 -3.90
C ILE A 205 19.08 13.16 -5.20
N LEU A 206 19.66 13.53 -6.33
CA LEU A 206 19.34 12.94 -7.62
C LEU A 206 20.16 11.67 -7.82
N GLY A 207 19.49 10.53 -7.98
CA GLY A 207 20.16 9.26 -8.24
C GLY A 207 19.73 8.63 -9.56
N MET A 208 20.61 8.68 -10.55
CA MET A 208 20.42 8.01 -11.85
C MET A 208 20.29 6.48 -11.68
N PRO A 209 19.72 5.75 -12.65
CA PRO A 209 19.71 4.29 -12.62
C PRO A 209 21.13 3.72 -12.41
N GLY A 210 21.27 2.71 -11.55
CA GLY A 210 22.55 2.03 -11.30
C GLY A 210 23.56 2.75 -10.38
N THR A 211 23.31 3.98 -9.92
CA THR A 211 24.31 4.76 -9.14
C THR A 211 24.43 4.39 -7.65
N GLY A 212 23.85 3.27 -7.23
CA GLY A 212 23.94 2.82 -5.84
C GLY A 212 23.14 3.66 -4.84
N LYS A 213 22.01 4.26 -5.24
CA LYS A 213 21.11 5.03 -4.36
C LYS A 213 20.85 4.37 -3.01
N THR A 214 20.52 3.09 -3.03
CA THR A 214 20.20 2.30 -1.82
C THR A 214 21.42 2.17 -0.91
N THR A 215 22.62 2.03 -1.48
CA THR A 215 23.88 2.05 -0.73
C THR A 215 24.13 3.39 -0.06
N VAL A 216 23.89 4.50 -0.77
CA VAL A 216 24.02 5.86 -0.20
C VAL A 216 23.04 6.07 0.95
N ILE A 217 21.78 5.67 0.79
CA ILE A 217 20.76 5.80 1.84
C ILE A 217 21.18 4.98 3.08
N ALA A 218 21.60 3.73 2.91
CA ALA A 218 22.05 2.90 4.03
C ALA A 218 23.27 3.50 4.75
N ALA A 219 24.26 4.01 3.99
CA ALA A 219 25.41 4.69 4.56
C ALA A 219 25.02 5.96 5.35
N LEU A 220 24.09 6.76 4.80
CA LEU A 220 23.58 7.94 5.48
C LEU A 220 22.85 7.59 6.78
N ILE A 221 22.02 6.55 6.79
CA ILE A 221 21.33 6.09 8.01
C ILE A 221 22.36 5.69 9.07
N ARG A 222 23.37 4.91 8.72
CA ARG A 222 24.47 4.54 9.63
C ARG A 222 25.16 5.76 10.23
N VAL A 223 25.41 6.77 9.41
CA VAL A 223 26.05 8.02 9.88
C VAL A 223 25.14 8.76 10.86
N LEU A 224 23.86 8.95 10.52
CA LEU A 224 22.90 9.65 11.37
C LEU A 224 22.71 8.92 12.72
N VAL A 225 22.60 7.60 12.70
CA VAL A 225 22.50 6.78 13.92
C VAL A 225 23.79 6.84 14.74
N GLY A 226 24.95 6.80 14.09
CA GLY A 226 26.26 6.98 14.75
C GLY A 226 26.43 8.36 15.40
N MET A 227 25.72 9.37 14.91
CA MET A 227 25.63 10.70 15.53
C MET A 227 24.55 10.79 16.63
N GLY A 228 23.90 9.68 16.99
CA GLY A 228 22.84 9.63 18.00
C GLY A 228 21.49 10.18 17.53
N LYS A 229 21.27 10.35 16.22
CA LYS A 229 19.98 10.80 15.67
C LYS A 229 19.04 9.61 15.43
N THR A 230 17.74 9.87 15.53
CA THR A 230 16.69 8.93 15.10
C THR A 230 16.33 9.14 13.64
N VAL A 231 15.97 8.08 12.92
CA VAL A 231 15.67 8.10 11.50
C VAL A 231 14.33 7.43 11.18
N LEU A 232 13.45 8.16 10.50
CA LEU A 232 12.26 7.61 9.87
C LEU A 232 12.53 7.36 8.37
N LEU A 233 12.63 6.09 7.99
CA LEU A 233 12.81 5.67 6.59
C LEU A 233 11.44 5.39 5.96
N THR A 234 11.12 6.12 4.89
CA THR A 234 9.87 5.92 4.15
C THR A 234 10.05 5.75 2.65
N SER A 235 9.11 5.04 2.04
CA SER A 235 8.97 4.98 0.58
C SER A 235 7.52 4.68 0.20
N TYR A 236 7.17 4.85 -1.06
CA TYR A 236 5.82 4.56 -1.55
C TYR A 236 5.51 3.05 -1.52
N THR A 237 6.49 2.21 -1.86
CA THR A 237 6.30 0.74 -1.96
C THR A 237 7.01 -0.01 -0.84
N HIS A 238 6.45 -1.16 -0.46
CA HIS A 238 7.10 -2.07 0.49
C HIS A 238 8.48 -2.51 -0.01
N SER A 239 8.57 -2.92 -1.28
CA SER A 239 9.82 -3.41 -1.88
C SER A 239 10.96 -2.39 -1.82
N ALA A 240 10.69 -1.10 -1.99
CA ALA A 240 11.72 -0.06 -1.92
C ALA A 240 12.28 0.09 -0.50
N VAL A 241 11.42 0.10 0.52
CA VAL A 241 11.83 0.12 1.93
C VAL A 241 12.66 -1.12 2.25
N ASP A 242 12.15 -2.29 1.88
CA ASP A 242 12.75 -3.57 2.23
C ASP A 242 14.12 -3.77 1.53
N THR A 243 14.29 -3.25 0.30
CA THR A 243 15.58 -3.27 -0.40
C THR A 243 16.66 -2.47 0.32
N ILE A 244 16.29 -1.35 0.96
CA ILE A 244 17.21 -0.53 1.75
C ILE A 244 17.54 -1.25 3.07
N LEU A 245 16.52 -1.79 3.74
CA LEU A 245 16.72 -2.55 4.98
C LEU A 245 17.58 -3.80 4.79
N ALA A 246 17.49 -4.47 3.64
CA ALA A 246 18.32 -5.61 3.30
C ALA A 246 19.82 -5.27 3.28
N LYS A 247 20.21 -4.00 3.12
CA LYS A 247 21.61 -3.54 3.18
C LYS A 247 22.12 -3.31 4.60
N MET A 248 21.25 -3.32 5.60
CA MET A 248 21.53 -3.01 7.00
C MET A 248 21.16 -4.19 7.91
N VAL A 249 21.11 -5.40 7.36
CA VAL A 249 20.76 -6.63 8.07
C VAL A 249 21.73 -6.97 9.19
N ASP A 250 23.01 -6.67 8.96
CA ASP A 250 24.12 -6.98 9.86
C ASP A 250 24.54 -5.77 10.71
N ASP A 251 23.77 -4.68 10.68
CA ASP A 251 24.05 -3.50 11.48
C ASP A 251 23.63 -3.74 12.95
N GLU A 252 24.42 -3.25 13.91
CA GLU A 252 24.23 -3.54 15.35
C GLU A 252 23.10 -2.71 15.99
N PHE A 253 22.65 -1.63 15.35
CA PHE A 253 21.59 -0.79 15.89
C PHE A 253 20.19 -1.35 15.62
N GLY A 254 19.24 -1.01 16.48
CA GLY A 254 17.86 -1.47 16.37
C GLY A 254 17.12 -0.88 15.16
N ILE A 255 16.45 -1.73 14.39
CA ILE A 255 15.55 -1.35 13.30
C ILE A 255 14.13 -1.87 13.59
N LEU A 256 13.13 -1.04 13.32
CA LEU A 256 11.72 -1.38 13.40
C LEU A 256 11.03 -1.20 12.04
N ARG A 257 10.54 -2.29 11.44
CA ARG A 257 9.77 -2.28 10.20
C ARG A 257 8.27 -2.36 10.52
N LEU A 258 7.53 -1.28 10.25
CA LEU A 258 6.09 -1.19 10.46
C LEU A 258 5.32 -1.40 9.16
N GLY A 259 4.40 -2.37 9.12
CA GLY A 259 3.51 -2.63 7.99
C GLY A 259 3.00 -4.07 7.99
N ASN A 260 2.10 -4.39 7.06
CA ASN A 260 1.60 -5.76 6.92
C ASN A 260 2.75 -6.72 6.56
N VAL A 261 2.98 -7.72 7.43
CA VAL A 261 4.05 -8.73 7.36
C VAL A 261 3.99 -9.53 6.07
N ASP A 262 2.79 -9.78 5.53
CA ASP A 262 2.60 -10.51 4.28
C ASP A 262 3.20 -9.76 3.08
N LYS A 263 3.25 -8.42 3.17
CA LYS A 263 3.81 -7.53 2.14
C LYS A 263 5.29 -7.22 2.39
N VAL A 264 5.87 -7.70 3.48
CA VAL A 264 7.29 -7.49 3.85
C VAL A 264 8.14 -8.64 3.32
N HIS A 265 9.25 -8.28 2.65
CA HIS A 265 10.20 -9.25 2.12
C HIS A 265 10.77 -10.17 3.22
N PRO A 266 10.85 -11.50 3.00
CA PRO A 266 11.28 -12.46 4.02
C PRO A 266 12.57 -12.09 4.77
N ASP A 267 13.60 -11.64 4.05
CA ASP A 267 14.92 -11.32 4.62
C ASP A 267 14.91 -10.24 5.70
N VAL A 268 13.92 -9.33 5.65
CA VAL A 268 13.79 -8.19 6.55
C VAL A 268 12.61 -8.35 7.53
N ARG A 269 11.88 -9.47 7.48
CA ARG A 269 10.80 -9.76 8.44
C ARG A 269 11.29 -9.73 9.88
N ARG A 270 12.55 -10.08 10.13
CA ARG A 270 13.20 -9.98 11.46
C ARG A 270 13.06 -8.60 12.12
N PHE A 271 12.92 -7.53 11.32
CA PHE A 271 12.77 -6.17 11.81
C PHE A 271 11.32 -5.81 12.18
N THR A 272 10.34 -6.67 11.89
CA THR A 272 8.92 -6.43 12.19
C THR A 272 8.59 -6.72 13.66
N LEU A 273 7.50 -6.13 14.17
CA LEU A 273 7.01 -6.41 15.52
C LEU A 273 6.63 -7.89 15.71
N SER A 274 6.09 -8.55 14.66
CA SER A 274 5.71 -9.96 14.71
C SER A 274 6.89 -10.90 14.94
N SER A 275 8.11 -10.48 14.59
CA SER A 275 9.33 -11.26 14.86
C SER A 275 9.90 -11.00 16.25
N ARG A 276 9.35 -10.05 17.01
CA ARG A 276 9.74 -9.78 18.39
C ARG A 276 8.88 -10.58 19.36
N ARG A 277 9.34 -10.70 20.60
CA ARG A 277 8.56 -11.34 21.67
C ARG A 277 7.26 -10.57 21.89
N THR A 278 6.14 -11.28 21.97
CA THR A 278 4.84 -10.66 22.25
C THR A 278 4.91 -9.92 23.59
N PRO A 279 4.68 -8.59 23.61
CA PRO A 279 4.68 -7.83 24.84
C PRO A 279 3.47 -8.23 25.69
N THR A 280 3.70 -8.43 26.98
CA THR A 280 2.68 -8.75 27.99
C THR A 280 2.24 -7.52 28.79
N THR A 281 2.96 -6.41 28.65
CA THR A 281 2.67 -5.14 29.32
C THR A 281 2.81 -3.98 28.33
N VAL A 282 2.16 -2.84 28.64
CA VAL A 282 2.27 -1.61 27.84
C VAL A 282 3.71 -1.11 27.79
N ALA A 283 4.42 -1.14 28.92
CA ALA A 283 5.82 -0.71 28.99
C ALA A 283 6.74 -1.55 28.07
N GLN A 284 6.49 -2.86 27.96
CA GLN A 284 7.24 -3.71 27.01
C GLN A 284 6.94 -3.34 25.56
N LEU A 285 5.68 -3.04 25.22
CA LEU A 285 5.30 -2.60 23.88
C LEU A 285 5.93 -1.23 23.55
N GLU A 286 5.84 -0.29 24.48
CA GLU A 286 6.45 1.04 24.35
C GLU A 286 7.96 0.94 24.14
N GLN A 287 8.64 0.11 24.93
CA GLN A 287 10.07 -0.15 24.74
C GLN A 287 10.37 -0.69 23.34
N GLN A 288 9.56 -1.62 22.82
CA GLN A 288 9.74 -2.15 21.47
C GLN A 288 9.54 -1.07 20.39
N LEU A 289 8.62 -0.12 20.59
CA LEU A 289 8.31 0.93 19.62
C LEU A 289 9.29 2.10 19.68
N MET A 290 9.71 2.50 20.88
CA MET A 290 10.44 3.75 21.12
C MET A 290 11.96 3.60 21.17
N THR A 291 12.47 2.40 21.44
CA THR A 291 13.93 2.16 21.54
C THR A 291 14.67 2.15 20.19
N PRO A 292 14.12 1.57 19.10
CA PRO A 292 14.84 1.47 17.83
C PRO A 292 15.15 2.87 17.24
N PRO A 293 16.43 3.21 16.98
CA PRO A 293 16.78 4.50 16.38
C PRO A 293 16.31 4.63 14.94
N VAL A 294 16.01 3.51 14.25
CA VAL A 294 15.50 3.51 12.88
C VAL A 294 14.12 2.88 12.83
N VAL A 295 13.13 3.64 12.38
CA VAL A 295 11.78 3.16 12.06
C VAL A 295 11.57 3.23 10.55
N ALA A 296 11.11 2.15 9.95
CA ALA A 296 10.92 2.02 8.52
C ALA A 296 9.47 1.64 8.18
N THR A 297 8.83 2.40 7.30
CA THR A 297 7.44 2.16 6.91
C THR A 297 7.13 2.69 5.51
N THR A 298 5.94 2.41 4.97
CA THR A 298 5.51 3.05 3.71
C THR A 298 4.86 4.40 4.00
N CYS A 299 4.93 5.35 3.06
CA CYS A 299 4.32 6.69 3.24
C CYS A 299 2.81 6.64 3.49
N LEU A 300 2.15 5.56 3.08
CA LEU A 300 0.72 5.33 3.23
C LEU A 300 0.37 4.59 4.54
N SER A 301 1.33 4.27 5.40
CA SER A 301 1.09 3.60 6.69
C SER A 301 1.12 4.55 7.88
N ILE A 302 1.23 5.87 7.63
CA ILE A 302 1.20 6.90 8.66
C ILE A 302 -0.28 7.20 8.92
N ASP A 303 -0.80 6.70 10.04
CA ASP A 303 -2.10 7.10 10.59
C ASP A 303 -1.83 7.98 11.83
N GLN A 304 -2.59 9.06 12.00
CA GLN A 304 -2.58 9.89 13.21
C GLN A 304 -3.42 9.25 14.31
#